data_AF-A0A953YY63-F1
#
_entry.id   AF-A0A953YY63-F1
#
_cell.length_a   1.000
_cell.length_b   1.000
_cell.length_c   1.000
_cell.angle_alpha   90.00
_cell.angle_beta   90.00
_cell.angle_gamma   90.00
#
_symmetry.space_group_name_H-M   'P 1'
#
loop_
_entity.id
_entity.type
_entity.pdbx_description
1 polymer ?
#
loop_
_entity_poly.entity_id
_entity_poly.type
_entity_poly.pdbx_seq_one_letter_code
_entity_poly.pdbx_strand_id
1 'polypeptide(L)'
;AGYRGLPGSGSYSASKAGFIAALELMRVELRRENIKVTTICPGFVRSEMTDQNDFDMPWLMDADKAARLMIRAIDAEKAFYAFPWQMRWLMRLVKIVPRWLYDRLLQRHVGTYRKG
;
A
#
# COMPACT_ATOMS: atom_id res chain seq x y z
N ALA A 1 1.93 2.63 1.26
CA ALA A 1 1.38 3.69 2.12
C ALA A 1 0.09 3.30 2.89
N GLY A 2 -0.78 2.40 2.41
CA GLY A 2 -2.05 2.11 3.11
C GLY A 2 -2.00 1.18 4.34
N TYR A 3 -0.87 0.49 4.62
CA TYR A 3 -0.80 -0.47 5.72
C TYR A 3 -0.09 0.04 6.99
N ARG A 4 0.76 1.06 6.86
CA ARG A 4 1.40 1.85 7.94
C ARG A 4 1.86 3.19 7.38
N GLY A 5 1.83 4.22 8.23
CA GLY A 5 2.30 5.56 7.90
C GLY A 5 3.81 5.60 7.67
N LEU A 6 4.21 6.27 6.59
CA LEU A 6 5.60 6.65 6.33
C LEU A 6 5.80 8.12 6.76
N PRO A 7 6.93 8.48 7.39
CA PRO A 7 7.27 9.88 7.65
C PRO A 7 7.17 10.71 6.36
N GLY A 8 6.56 11.89 6.41
CA GLY A 8 6.37 12.78 5.25
C GLY A 8 5.14 12.50 4.38
N SER A 9 4.39 11.40 4.57
CA SER A 9 3.17 11.08 3.79
C SER A 9 1.98 10.65 4.65
N GLY A 10 1.84 11.25 5.85
CA GLY A 10 0.86 10.87 6.86
C GLY A 10 -0.61 10.93 6.39
N SER A 11 -1.00 12.02 5.74
CA SER A 11 -2.37 12.20 5.21
C SER A 11 -2.68 11.19 4.11
N TYR A 12 -1.80 11.04 3.12
CA TYR A 12 -1.93 10.06 2.05
C TYR A 12 -2.01 8.63 2.59
N SER A 13 -1.14 8.28 3.55
CA SER A 13 -1.13 6.97 4.19
C SER A 13 -2.42 6.68 4.95
N ALA A 14 -2.93 7.67 5.70
CA ALA A 14 -4.19 7.56 6.44
C ALA A 14 -5.38 7.39 5.49
N SER A 15 -5.48 8.20 4.42
CA SER A 15 -6.55 8.07 3.43
C SER A 15 -6.53 6.70 2.75
N LYS A 16 -5.36 6.19 2.36
CA LYS A 16 -5.24 4.86 1.76
C LYS A 16 -5.58 3.73 2.74
N ALA A 17 -5.23 3.87 4.02
CA ALA A 17 -5.61 2.91 5.06
C ALA A 17 -7.12 2.89 5.31
N GLY A 18 -7.74 4.05 5.43
CA GLY A 18 -9.19 4.19 5.59
C GLY A 18 -9.94 3.63 4.39
N PHE A 19 -9.45 3.86 3.18
CA PHE A 19 -10.06 3.31 1.97
C PHE A 19 -9.99 1.77 1.91
N ILE A 20 -8.90 1.16 2.37
CA ILE A 20 -8.81 -0.30 2.49
C ILE A 20 -9.89 -0.83 3.44
N ALA A 21 -10.06 -0.21 4.61
CA ALA A 21 -11.10 -0.61 5.56
C ALA A 21 -12.52 -0.44 5.00
N ALA A 22 -12.76 0.65 4.24
CA ALA A 22 -14.05 0.86 3.57
C ALA A 22 -14.34 -0.24 2.53
N LEU A 23 -13.35 -0.63 1.73
CA LEU A 23 -13.51 -1.72 0.76
C LEU A 23 -13.73 -3.08 1.43
N GLU A 24 -13.09 -3.33 2.58
CA GLU A 24 -13.33 -4.54 3.37
C GLU A 24 -14.78 -4.63 3.86
N LEU A 25 -15.37 -3.50 4.28
CA LEU A 25 -16.78 -3.41 4.66
C LEU A 25 -17.69 -3.61 3.45
N MET A 26 -17.47 -2.87 2.36
CA MET A 26 -18.27 -2.97 1.13
C MET A 26 -18.32 -4.40 0.59
N ARG A 27 -17.21 -5.14 0.68
CA ARG A 27 -17.16 -6.55 0.28
C ARG A 27 -18.15 -7.44 1.05
N VAL A 28 -18.43 -7.11 2.31
CA VAL A 28 -19.39 -7.85 3.14
C VAL A 28 -20.82 -7.42 2.82
N GLU A 29 -21.07 -6.12 2.72
CA GLU A 29 -22.41 -5.55 2.45
C GLU A 29 -22.93 -5.98 1.08
N LEU A 30 -22.11 -5.80 0.04
CA LEU A 30 -22.47 -6.06 -1.35
C LEU A 30 -22.48 -7.56 -1.71
N ARG A 31 -22.05 -8.43 -0.79
CA ARG A 31 -22.04 -9.89 -1.01
C ARG A 31 -23.44 -10.43 -1.29
N ARG A 32 -24.48 -9.86 -0.66
CA ARG A 32 -25.88 -10.28 -0.83
C ARG A 32 -26.44 -9.91 -2.21
N GLU A 33 -25.85 -8.91 -2.85
CA GLU A 33 -26.19 -8.45 -4.20
C GLU A 33 -25.35 -9.14 -5.29
N ASN A 34 -24.55 -10.14 -4.89
CA ASN A 34 -23.61 -10.85 -5.77
C ASN A 34 -22.55 -9.93 -6.43
N ILE A 35 -22.25 -8.78 -5.83
CA ILE A 35 -21.20 -7.87 -6.29
C ILE A 35 -19.89 -8.24 -5.58
N LYS A 36 -18.81 -8.42 -6.35
CA LYS A 36 -17.47 -8.73 -5.82
C LYS A 36 -16.64 -7.46 -5.71
N VAL A 37 -15.97 -7.31 -4.58
CA VAL A 37 -15.05 -6.19 -4.33
C VAL A 37 -13.62 -6.73 -4.28
N THR A 38 -12.75 -6.20 -5.14
CA THR A 38 -11.33 -6.53 -5.23
C THR A 38 -10.50 -5.37 -4.71
N THR A 39 -9.86 -5.53 -3.55
CA THR A 39 -8.93 -4.52 -3.02
C THR A 39 -7.54 -4.72 -3.60
N ILE A 40 -7.02 -3.73 -4.33
CA ILE A 40 -5.69 -3.80 -4.94
C ILE A 40 -4.73 -2.83 -4.26
N CYS A 41 -3.58 -3.34 -3.82
CA CYS A 41 -2.51 -2.58 -3.18
C CYS A 41 -1.21 -2.73 -3.98
N PRO A 42 -0.97 -1.87 -4.98
CA PRO A 42 0.28 -1.89 -5.74
C PRO A 42 1.44 -1.29 -4.94
N GLY A 43 2.65 -1.70 -5.30
CA GLY A 43 3.90 -1.02 -4.99
C GLY A 43 4.13 0.13 -5.95
N PHE A 44 5.40 0.49 -6.16
CA PHE A 44 5.75 1.57 -7.07
C PHE A 44 5.46 1.19 -8.52
N VAL A 45 4.72 2.05 -9.21
CA VAL A 45 4.38 1.93 -10.63
C VAL A 45 4.86 3.18 -11.35
N ARG A 46 5.59 3.00 -12.44
CA ARG A 46 6.11 4.08 -13.29
C ARG A 46 4.94 4.91 -13.81
N SER A 47 4.91 6.17 -13.44
CA SER A 47 3.91 7.17 -13.80
C SER A 47 4.51 8.56 -13.60
N GLU A 48 3.87 9.58 -14.18
CA GLU A 48 4.27 10.99 -14.00
C GLU A 48 4.34 11.40 -12.51
N MET A 49 3.55 10.74 -11.65
CA MET A 49 3.58 10.94 -10.19
C MET A 49 4.83 10.36 -9.54
N THR A 50 5.27 9.17 -9.96
CA THR A 50 6.47 8.54 -9.39
C THR A 50 7.76 9.06 -9.99
N ASP A 51 7.70 9.65 -11.19
CA ASP A 51 8.87 10.22 -11.86
C ASP A 51 9.39 11.49 -11.13
N GLN A 52 8.56 12.08 -10.27
CA GLN A 52 8.92 13.20 -9.39
C GLN A 52 9.51 12.76 -8.04
N ASN A 53 9.66 11.45 -7.79
CA ASN A 53 10.20 10.96 -6.52
C ASN A 53 11.73 10.90 -6.57
N ASP A 54 12.37 11.63 -5.66
CA ASP A 54 13.84 11.69 -5.53
C ASP A 54 14.45 10.55 -4.68
N PHE A 55 13.68 9.50 -4.40
CA PHE A 55 14.10 8.39 -3.53
C PHE A 55 14.10 7.05 -4.27
N ASP A 56 14.90 6.11 -3.77
CA ASP A 56 14.95 4.74 -4.31
C ASP A 56 13.57 4.08 -4.25
N MET A 57 13.02 3.74 -5.41
CA MET A 57 11.75 3.03 -5.57
C MET A 57 12.04 1.56 -5.91
N PRO A 58 12.33 0.70 -4.92
CA PRO A 58 12.64 -0.70 -5.18
C PRO A 58 11.44 -1.38 -5.84
N TRP A 59 11.73 -2.19 -6.85
CA TRP A 59 10.74 -2.93 -7.64
C TRP A 59 9.74 -2.06 -8.42
N LEU A 60 10.18 -0.88 -8.89
CA LEU A 60 9.40 -0.04 -9.80
C LEU A 60 8.91 -0.86 -11.00
N MET A 61 7.59 -0.91 -11.17
CA MET A 61 6.95 -1.69 -12.22
C MET A 61 6.44 -0.77 -13.33
N ASP A 62 6.52 -1.22 -14.57
CA ASP A 62 5.88 -0.55 -15.69
C ASP A 62 4.35 -0.48 -15.54
N ALA A 63 3.72 0.62 -16.00
CA ALA A 63 2.29 0.87 -15.88
C ALA A 63 1.44 -0.20 -16.57
N ASP A 64 1.82 -0.61 -17.78
CA ASP A 64 1.07 -1.62 -18.54
C ASP A 64 1.13 -2.98 -17.85
N LYS A 65 2.30 -3.30 -17.28
CA LYS A 65 2.47 -4.54 -16.52
C LYS A 65 1.63 -4.52 -15.24
N ALA A 66 1.63 -3.40 -14.52
CA ALA A 66 0.81 -3.22 -13.33
C ALA A 66 -0.68 -3.36 -13.68
N ALA A 67 -1.17 -2.67 -14.71
CA ALA A 67 -2.55 -2.73 -15.16
C ALA A 67 -2.99 -4.17 -15.50
N ARG A 68 -2.17 -4.92 -16.25
CA ARG A 68 -2.44 -6.34 -16.56
C ARG A 68 -2.59 -7.20 -15.31
N LEU A 69 -1.77 -6.97 -14.28
CA LEU A 69 -1.89 -7.69 -13.01
C LEU A 69 -3.17 -7.32 -12.26
N MET A 70 -3.58 -6.05 -12.31
CA MET A 70 -4.82 -5.58 -11.69
C MET A 70 -6.04 -6.21 -12.35
N ILE A 71 -6.12 -6.15 -13.68
CA ILE A 71 -7.22 -6.75 -14.47
C ILE A 71 -7.34 -8.24 -14.15
N ARG A 72 -6.23 -8.99 -14.19
CA ARG A 72 -6.23 -10.42 -13.83
C ARG A 72 -6.69 -10.70 -12.40
N ALA A 73 -6.46 -9.78 -11.46
CA ALA A 73 -6.93 -9.95 -10.10
C ALA A 73 -8.44 -9.70 -9.97
N ILE A 74 -8.96 -8.75 -10.75
CA ILE A 74 -10.39 -8.43 -10.85
C ILE A 74 -11.14 -9.59 -11.52
N ASP A 75 -10.65 -10.08 -12.67
CA ASP A 75 -11.25 -11.20 -13.41
C ASP A 75 -11.28 -12.49 -12.58
N ALA A 76 -10.30 -12.68 -11.70
CA ALA A 76 -10.24 -13.80 -10.77
C ALA A 76 -11.02 -13.57 -9.46
N GLU A 77 -11.78 -12.47 -9.37
CA GLU A 77 -12.61 -12.08 -8.22
C GLU A 77 -11.85 -12.11 -6.88
N LYS A 78 -10.58 -11.73 -6.88
CA LYS A 78 -9.76 -11.79 -5.67
C LYS A 78 -10.21 -10.74 -4.67
N ALA A 79 -10.60 -11.16 -3.46
CA ALA A 79 -10.93 -10.22 -2.38
C ALA A 79 -9.78 -9.22 -2.08
N PHE A 80 -8.53 -9.66 -2.20
CA PHE A 80 -7.36 -8.83 -1.94
C PHE A 80 -6.17 -9.22 -2.82
N TYR A 81 -5.53 -8.26 -3.46
CA TYR A 81 -4.35 -8.46 -4.29
C TYR A 81 -3.29 -7.37 -4.05
N ALA A 82 -2.05 -7.77 -3.84
CA ALA A 82 -0.93 -6.85 -3.68
C ALA A 82 0.27 -7.34 -4.49
N PHE A 83 0.94 -6.42 -5.15
CA PHE A 83 2.16 -6.67 -5.93
C PHE A 83 3.12 -5.51 -5.76
N PRO A 84 4.45 -5.74 -5.79
CA PRO A 84 5.11 -7.04 -5.92
C PRO A 84 4.98 -7.87 -4.62
N TRP A 85 5.05 -9.21 -4.72
CA TRP A 85 4.76 -10.12 -3.60
C TRP A 85 5.72 -9.93 -2.40
N GLN A 86 6.93 -9.42 -2.65
CA GLN A 86 7.92 -9.02 -1.66
C GLN A 86 7.38 -7.94 -0.73
N MET A 87 6.66 -6.96 -1.30
CA MET A 87 6.06 -5.86 -0.55
C MET A 87 4.92 -6.34 0.35
N ARG A 88 4.15 -7.35 -0.10
CA ARG A 88 3.13 -8.02 0.73
C ARG A 88 3.74 -8.67 1.99
N TRP A 89 4.92 -9.29 1.87
CA TRP A 89 5.61 -9.87 3.02
C TRP A 89 6.22 -8.80 3.91
N LEU A 90 6.86 -7.79 3.35
CA LEU A 90 7.41 -6.66 4.11
C LEU A 90 6.31 -5.99 4.95
N MET A 91 5.14 -5.74 4.36
CA MET A 91 4.03 -5.09 5.05
C MET A 91 3.42 -5.96 6.16
N ARG A 92 3.42 -7.30 5.99
CA ARG A 92 3.03 -8.24 7.05
C ARG A 92 4.04 -8.30 8.18
N LEU A 93 5.33 -8.38 7.85
CA LEU A 93 6.41 -8.40 8.82
C LEU A 93 6.41 -7.13 9.66
N VAL A 94 6.27 -5.97 9.02
CA VAL A 94 6.15 -4.68 9.71
C VAL A 94 4.97 -4.69 10.69
N LYS A 95 3.79 -5.24 10.33
CA LYS A 95 2.65 -5.35 11.26
C LYS A 95 2.95 -6.20 12.51
N ILE A 96 3.83 -7.21 12.40
CA ILE A 96 4.21 -8.11 13.50
C ILE A 96 5.28 -7.48 14.41
N VAL A 97 6.06 -6.52 13.90
CA VAL A 97 7.09 -5.83 14.70
C VAL A 97 6.45 -5.13 15.91
N PRO A 98 6.95 -5.40 17.15
CA PRO A 98 6.50 -4.71 18.35
C PRO A 98 6.61 -3.20 18.23
N ARG A 99 5.62 -2.48 18.76
CA ARG A 99 5.52 -1.01 18.64
C ARG A 99 6.80 -0.29 19.08
N TRP A 100 7.40 -0.72 20.21
CA TRP A 100 8.63 -0.14 20.74
C TRP A 100 9.83 -0.21 19.79
N LEU A 101 9.94 -1.28 18.99
CA LEU A 101 11.04 -1.45 18.04
C LEU A 101 10.81 -0.62 16.79
N TYR A 102 9.56 -0.55 16.32
CA TYR A 102 9.16 0.29 15.19
C TYR A 102 9.38 1.78 15.49
N ASP A 103 8.96 2.22 16.68
CA ASP A 103 9.10 3.61 17.12
C ASP A 103 10.59 3.99 17.27
N ARG A 104 11.43 3.08 17.80
CA ARG A 104 12.88 3.30 17.92
C ARG A 104 13.61 3.38 16.57
N LEU A 105 13.16 2.61 15.57
CA LEU A 105 13.72 2.65 14.21
C LEU A 105 13.30 3.92 13.46
N LEU A 106 12.04 4.34 13.60
CA LEU A 106 11.53 5.58 13.01
C LEU A 106 12.14 6.82 13.67
N GLN A 107 12.30 6.85 14.99
CA GLN A 107 12.94 7.98 15.69
C GLN A 107 14.38 8.22 15.22
N ARG A 108 15.12 7.17 14.81
CA ARG A 108 16.45 7.31 14.22
C ARG A 108 16.44 8.03 12.86
N HIS A 109 15.32 8.06 12.14
CA HIS A 109 15.16 8.75 10.85
C HIS A 109 14.37 10.07 10.96
N VAL A 110 13.70 10.34 12.09
CA VAL A 110 12.99 11.61 12.35
C VAL A 110 13.95 12.70 12.87
N GLY A 111 15.11 12.34 13.43
CA GLY A 111 16.12 13.28 13.93
C GLY A 111 16.73 14.23 12.88
N THR A 112 16.53 13.97 11.58
CA THR A 112 17.04 14.79 10.47
C THR A 112 16.07 15.86 9.96
N TYR A 113 14.82 15.90 10.43
CA TYR A 113 13.81 16.89 9.98
C TYR A 113 13.63 18.10 10.93
N ARG A 114 14.57 18.31 11.88
CA ARG A 114 14.65 19.51 12.72
C ARG A 114 15.84 20.39 12.35
N LYS A 115 16.02 20.67 11.06
CA LYS A 115 16.78 21.83 10.56
C LYS A 115 16.08 22.35 9.31
N GLY A 116 15.38 23.46 9.50
CA GLY A 116 14.57 24.18 8.52
C GLY A 116 13.79 25.21 9.31
#